data_AF-A0A1V6I0Q2-F1
#
_entry.id   AF-A0A1V6I0Q2-F1
#
_cell.length_a   1.000
_cell.length_b   1.000
_cell.length_c   1.000
_cell.angle_alpha   90.00
_cell.angle_beta   90.00
_cell.angle_gamma   90.00
#
_symmetry.space_group_name_H-M   'P 1'
#
loop_
_entity.id
_entity.type
_entity.pdbx_description
1 polymer ?
#
loop_
_entity_poly.entity_id
_entity_poly.type
_entity_poly.pdbx_seq_one_letter_code
_entity_poly.pdbx_strand_id
1 'polypeptide(L)'
;MPELVDLKLVFNMKKYKEKVEFIVFSGYAFTSAVWMEGNTDVNELWIQVKPNQKYTVVAEYFDGDKTIYVINDALVKTKFFKTGCDKPCHYVYEVSCDLKLGEHKYK
;
A
#
# COMPACT_ATOMS: atom_id res chain seq x y z
N MET A 1 -18.07 10.66 -7.13
CA MET A 1 -17.01 9.80 -6.56
C MET A 1 -15.72 10.18 -7.25
N PRO A 2 -14.61 10.41 -6.52
CA PRO A 2 -13.32 10.67 -7.15
C PRO A 2 -12.93 9.47 -8.03
N GLU A 3 -12.28 9.73 -9.15
CA GLU A 3 -11.82 8.67 -10.06
C GLU A 3 -10.67 7.88 -9.44
N LEU A 4 -9.78 8.59 -8.74
CA LEU A 4 -8.62 8.05 -8.04
C LEU A 4 -8.50 8.67 -6.64
N VAL A 5 -7.86 7.93 -5.74
CA VAL A 5 -7.53 8.33 -4.37
C VAL A 5 -6.12 7.87 -4.02
N ASP A 6 -5.51 8.53 -3.04
CA ASP A 6 -4.16 8.22 -2.62
C ASP A 6 -4.13 7.03 -1.63
N LEU A 7 -3.24 6.08 -1.89
CA LEU A 7 -2.88 4.96 -1.02
C LEU A 7 -1.39 5.10 -0.65
N LYS A 8 -1.11 5.12 0.66
CA LYS A 8 0.24 5.14 1.22
C LYS A 8 0.75 3.71 1.40
N LEU A 9 1.89 3.42 0.79
CA LEU A 9 2.69 2.23 1.03
C LEU A 9 3.79 2.57 2.02
N VAL A 10 3.93 1.79 3.10
CA VAL A 10 4.95 2.01 4.14
C VAL A 10 5.90 0.83 4.15
N PHE A 11 7.11 1.05 3.64
CA PHE A 11 8.22 0.09 3.59
C PHE A 11 9.20 0.46 4.70
N ASN A 12 9.11 -0.11 5.90
CA ASN A 12 10.08 0.19 6.96
C ASN A 12 11.43 -0.53 6.70
N MET A 13 12.28 0.07 5.86
CA MET A 13 13.62 -0.43 5.57
C MET A 13 14.56 -0.13 6.74
N LYS A 14 15.44 -1.08 7.08
CA LYS A 14 16.36 -0.92 8.22
C LYS A 14 17.58 -0.07 7.86
N LYS A 15 17.93 0.05 6.56
CA LYS A 15 19.08 0.82 6.07
C LYS A 15 18.73 1.69 4.86
N TYR A 16 19.32 2.89 4.81
CA TYR A 16 19.41 3.67 3.58
C TYR A 16 20.18 2.84 2.52
N LYS A 17 19.60 2.67 1.32
CA LYS A 17 20.05 1.88 0.14
C LYS A 17 19.47 0.47 -0.04
N GLU A 18 18.56 0.00 0.81
CA GLU A 18 17.77 -1.20 0.48
C GLU A 18 16.78 -0.84 -0.63
N LYS A 19 16.87 -1.50 -1.79
CA LYS A 19 15.89 -1.39 -2.86
C LYS A 19 14.81 -2.44 -2.59
N VAL A 20 13.56 -2.01 -2.48
CA VAL A 20 12.40 -2.89 -2.33
C VAL A 20 11.68 -2.93 -3.67
N GLU A 21 11.45 -4.13 -4.18
CA GLU A 21 10.58 -4.34 -5.35
C GLU A 21 9.17 -4.66 -4.86
N PHE A 22 8.15 -4.17 -5.55
CA PHE A 22 6.78 -4.39 -5.11
C PHE A 22 5.80 -4.54 -6.27
N ILE A 23 4.76 -5.33 -6.03
CA ILE A 23 3.63 -5.54 -6.93
C ILE A 23 2.35 -5.22 -6.17
N VAL A 24 1.50 -4.39 -6.76
CA VAL A 24 0.18 -4.06 -6.23
C VAL A 24 -0.87 -4.78 -7.05
N PHE A 25 -1.67 -5.61 -6.39
CA PHE A 25 -2.79 -6.32 -6.98
C PHE A 25 -4.10 -5.58 -6.68
N SER A 26 -4.99 -5.50 -7.67
CA SER A 26 -6.31 -4.88 -7.55
C SER A 26 -7.32 -5.83 -6.90
N GLY A 27 -6.94 -6.49 -5.82
CA GLY A 27 -7.73 -7.52 -5.14
C GLY A 27 -6.81 -8.41 -4.29
N TYR A 28 -6.94 -9.71 -4.41
CA TYR A 28 -6.08 -10.70 -3.74
C TYR A 28 -4.76 -10.92 -4.49
N ALA A 29 -3.67 -11.10 -3.75
CA ALA A 29 -2.36 -11.42 -4.33
C ALA A 29 -2.41 -12.66 -5.23
N PHE A 30 -1.66 -12.62 -6.33
CA PHE A 30 -1.45 -13.72 -7.29
C PHE A 30 -2.69 -14.24 -8.03
N THR A 31 -3.87 -13.68 -7.78
CA THR A 31 -5.14 -14.12 -8.36
C THR A 31 -5.89 -12.97 -9.03
N SER A 32 -5.76 -11.76 -8.51
CA SER A 32 -6.34 -10.55 -9.10
C SER A 32 -5.38 -9.91 -10.12
N ALA A 33 -5.89 -8.98 -10.92
CA ALA A 33 -5.06 -8.25 -11.88
C ALA A 33 -3.99 -7.40 -11.16
N VAL A 34 -2.83 -7.27 -11.80
CA VAL A 34 -1.79 -6.33 -11.36
C VAL A 34 -2.27 -4.91 -11.65
N TRP A 35 -2.30 -4.08 -10.61
CA TRP A 35 -2.56 -2.65 -10.71
C TRP A 35 -1.29 -1.90 -11.13
N MET A 36 -0.18 -2.19 -10.47
CA MET A 36 1.14 -1.64 -10.81
C MET A 36 2.26 -2.48 -10.24
N GLU A 37 3.45 -2.28 -10.79
CA GLU A 37 4.72 -2.80 -10.28
C GLU A 37 5.68 -1.62 -10.13
N GLY A 38 6.61 -1.74 -9.19
CA GLY A 38 7.56 -0.67 -8.95
C GLY A 38 8.69 -1.11 -8.04
N ASN A 39 9.57 -0.15 -7.77
CA ASN A 39 10.58 -0.28 -6.75
C ASN A 39 10.79 1.05 -6.02
N THR A 40 11.32 0.97 -4.82
CA THR A 40 11.56 2.14 -3.96
C THR A 40 12.80 1.94 -3.11
N ASP A 41 13.49 3.05 -2.83
CA ASP A 41 14.55 3.18 -1.84
C ASP A 41 14.17 4.18 -0.72
N VAL A 42 12.89 4.58 -0.67
CA VAL A 42 12.28 5.38 0.41
C VAL A 42 11.27 4.56 1.22
N ASN A 43 11.11 4.93 2.50
CA ASN A 43 10.24 4.20 3.43
C ASN A 43 8.74 4.43 3.19
N GLU A 44 8.36 5.46 2.44
CA GLU A 44 6.96 5.82 2.22
C GLU A 44 6.76 6.20 0.76
N LEU A 45 5.78 5.59 0.12
CA LEU A 45 5.40 5.89 -1.27
C LEU A 45 3.89 6.09 -1.35
N TRP A 46 3.46 7.16 -2.01
CA TRP A 46 2.06 7.40 -2.32
C TRP A 46 1.77 6.98 -3.75
N ILE A 47 0.72 6.18 -3.93
CA ILE A 47 0.25 5.72 -5.24
C ILE A 47 -1.24 6.06 -5.40
N GLN A 48 -1.67 6.22 -6.66
CA GLN A 48 -3.08 6.46 -6.96
C GLN A 48 -3.79 5.14 -7.27
N VAL A 49 -4.96 4.95 -6.67
CA VAL A 49 -5.78 3.75 -6.80
C VAL A 49 -7.27 4.10 -6.94
N LYS A 50 -8.09 3.15 -7.42
CA LYS A 50 -9.55 3.32 -7.46
C LYS A 50 -10.13 3.21 -6.05
N PRO A 51 -11.12 4.06 -5.70
CA PRO A 51 -11.76 3.97 -4.40
C PRO A 51 -12.69 2.77 -4.28
N ASN A 52 -13.00 2.38 -3.03
CA ASN A 52 -13.92 1.32 -2.64
C ASN A 52 -13.51 -0.07 -3.15
N GLN A 53 -12.20 -0.32 -3.21
CA GLN A 53 -11.62 -1.57 -3.68
C GLN A 53 -10.49 -2.04 -2.76
N LYS A 54 -10.35 -3.37 -2.64
CA LYS A 54 -9.23 -4.01 -1.96
C LYS A 54 -7.99 -3.97 -2.83
N TYR A 55 -6.86 -3.64 -2.23
CA TYR A 55 -5.53 -3.77 -2.81
C TYR A 55 -4.67 -4.67 -1.93
N THR A 56 -3.94 -5.60 -2.54
CA THR A 56 -2.92 -6.39 -1.85
C THR A 56 -1.57 -6.06 -2.44
N VAL A 57 -0.59 -5.77 -1.60
CA VAL A 57 0.77 -5.44 -2.00
C VAL A 57 1.70 -6.56 -1.57
N VAL A 58 2.52 -7.02 -2.50
CA VAL A 58 3.62 -7.94 -2.28
C VAL A 58 4.90 -7.14 -2.42
N ALA A 59 5.68 -7.05 -1.35
CA ALA A 59 6.99 -6.39 -1.33
C ALA A 59 8.10 -7.42 -1.15
N GLU A 60 9.16 -7.28 -1.92
CA GLU A 60 10.33 -8.13 -1.94
C GLU A 60 11.53 -7.35 -1.39
N TYR A 61 12.10 -7.86 -0.29
CA TYR A 61 13.26 -7.30 0.40
C TYR A 61 14.48 -8.19 0.16
N PHE A 62 15.59 -7.58 -0.26
CA PHE A 62 16.87 -8.25 -0.46
C PHE A 62 17.80 -7.98 0.74
N ASP A 63 18.11 -9.02 1.53
CA ASP A 63 19.06 -8.98 2.66
C ASP A 63 20.22 -9.96 2.39
N GLY A 64 21.28 -9.47 1.75
CA GLY A 64 22.38 -10.31 1.27
C GLY A 64 21.89 -11.32 0.24
N ASP A 65 22.07 -12.61 0.51
CA ASP A 65 21.61 -13.71 -0.35
C ASP A 65 20.16 -14.16 -0.04
N LYS A 66 19.46 -13.46 0.86
CA LYS A 66 18.09 -13.79 1.26
C LYS A 66 17.10 -12.85 0.62
N THR A 67 16.05 -13.43 0.04
CA THR A 67 14.87 -12.71 -0.42
C THR A 67 13.73 -12.93 0.58
N ILE A 68 13.14 -11.86 1.09
CA ILE A 68 12.02 -11.89 2.03
C ILE A 68 10.80 -11.24 1.38
N TYR A 69 9.67 -11.95 1.39
CA TYR A 69 8.40 -11.45 0.86
C TYR A 69 7.49 -10.99 2.00
N VAL A 70 7.00 -9.75 1.91
CA VAL A 70 5.97 -9.21 2.80
C VAL A 70 4.70 -8.99 2.00
N ILE A 71 3.59 -9.56 2.46
CA ILE A 71 2.29 -9.46 1.80
C ILE A 71 1.31 -8.83 2.78
N ASN A 72 0.73 -7.70 2.40
CA ASN A 72 -0.33 -7.07 3.19
C ASN A 72 -1.41 -6.45 2.29
N ASP A 73 -2.57 -6.13 2.86
CA ASP A 73 -3.68 -5.54 2.13
C ASP A 73 -4.22 -4.26 2.77
N ALA A 74 -4.87 -3.45 1.94
CA ALA A 74 -5.57 -2.24 2.33
C ALA A 74 -6.90 -2.15 1.58
N LEU A 75 -7.94 -1.72 2.27
CA LEU A 75 -9.26 -1.50 1.70
C LEU A 75 -9.55 0.00 1.65
N VAL A 76 -9.25 0.63 0.51
CA VAL A 76 -9.38 2.08 0.38
C VAL A 76 -10.85 2.43 0.22
N LYS A 77 -11.43 3.15 1.18
CA LYS A 77 -12.85 3.50 1.18
C LYS A 77 -13.05 5.00 1.04
N THR A 78 -14.12 5.38 0.36
CA THR A 78 -14.57 6.77 0.25
C THR A 78 -15.97 6.94 0.81
N LYS A 79 -16.23 8.05 1.48
CA LYS A 79 -17.57 8.43 1.94
C LYS A 79 -17.88 9.86 1.50
N PHE A 80 -19.05 10.04 0.91
CA PHE A 80 -19.54 11.34 0.47
C PHE A 80 -20.18 12.10 1.64
N PHE A 81 -19.82 13.36 1.80
CA PHE A 81 -20.39 14.27 2.80
C PHE A 81 -20.96 15.51 2.12
N LYS A 82 -22.26 15.75 2.33
CA LYS A 82 -22.95 16.97 1.86
C LYS A 82 -22.73 18.16 2.80
N THR A 83 -22.38 17.91 4.05
CA THR A 83 -22.21 18.90 5.12
C THR A 83 -20.90 18.62 5.86
N GLY A 84 -20.17 19.68 6.24
CA GLY A 84 -18.84 19.59 6.89
C GLY A 84 -17.66 20.10 6.05
N CYS A 85 -17.91 20.55 4.83
CA CYS A 85 -16.96 21.20 3.93
C CYS A 85 -17.67 22.40 3.27
N ASP A 86 -16.93 23.43 2.85
CA ASP A 86 -17.48 24.60 2.13
C ASP A 86 -18.16 24.22 0.79
N LYS A 87 -17.82 23.05 0.25
CA LYS A 87 -18.45 22.40 -0.92
C LYS A 87 -18.58 20.89 -0.66
N PRO A 88 -19.53 20.17 -1.29
CA PRO A 88 -19.65 18.72 -1.12
C PRO A 88 -18.32 18.00 -1.39
N CYS A 89 -17.89 17.17 -0.46
CA CYS A 89 -16.56 16.58 -0.45
C CYS A 89 -16.62 15.05 -0.25
N HIS A 90 -15.56 14.35 -0.67
CA HIS A 90 -15.39 12.93 -0.39
C HIS A 90 -14.25 12.76 0.60
N TYR A 91 -14.48 12.04 1.68
CA TYR A 91 -13.47 11.67 2.65
C TYR A 91 -12.92 10.29 2.31
N VAL A 92 -11.60 10.15 2.25
CA VAL A 92 -10.90 8.86 2.03
C VAL A 92 -10.39 8.36 3.38
N TYR A 93 -10.59 7.08 3.70
CA TYR A 93 -10.13 6.46 4.93
C TYR A 93 -9.58 5.05 4.67
N GLU A 94 -8.78 4.54 5.62
CA GLU A 94 -8.03 3.27 5.48
C GLU A 94 -6.97 3.33 4.34
N VAL A 95 -6.27 4.46 4.23
CA VAL A 95 -5.33 4.78 3.12
C VAL A 95 -3.89 4.28 3.31
N SER A 96 -3.62 3.36 4.24
CA SER A 96 -2.24 2.92 4.52
C SER A 96 -2.10 1.39 4.49
N CYS A 97 -1.13 0.90 3.73
CA CYS A 97 -0.70 -0.50 3.71
C CYS A 97 0.69 -0.61 4.36
N ASP A 98 0.79 -1.40 5.44
CA ASP A 98 2.02 -1.54 6.23
C ASP A 98 2.80 -2.78 5.79
N LEU A 99 3.99 -2.59 5.22
CA LEU A 99 4.83 -3.67 4.67
C LEU A 99 6.07 -3.92 5.53
N LYS A 100 5.96 -3.71 6.84
CA LYS A 100 7.02 -3.95 7.82
C LYS A 100 7.44 -5.43 7.90
N LEU A 101 8.76 -5.66 7.88
CA LEU A 101 9.37 -6.86 8.44
C LEU A 101 9.19 -6.84 9.96
N GLY A 102 8.34 -7.71 10.49
CA GLY A 102 8.13 -7.82 11.94
C GLY A 102 9.35 -8.42 12.65
N GLU A 103 9.79 -7.81 13.75
CA GLU A 103 10.51 -8.55 14.79
C GLU A 103 9.47 -9.34 15.59
N HIS A 104 9.17 -10.56 15.16
CA HIS A 104 8.39 -11.47 15.98
C HIS A 104 9.16 -11.79 17.27
N LYS A 105 8.89 -11.03 18.34
CA LYS A 105 9.07 -11.52 19.70
C LYS A 105 7.92 -12.47 20.00
N TYR A 106 8.08 -13.74 19.64
CA TYR A 106 7.27 -14.78 20.26
C TYR A 106 7.53 -14.72 21.78
N LYS A 107 6.47 -14.49 22.55
CA LYS A 107 6.40 -14.79 23.98
C LYS A 107 5.50 -16.00 24.14
#